data_AF-A0A8B4RE29-F1
#
_entry.id   AF-A0A8B4RE29-F1
#
_cell.length_a   1.000
_cell.length_b   1.000
_cell.length_c   1.000
_cell.angle_alpha   90.00
_cell.angle_beta   90.00
_cell.angle_gamma   90.00
#
_symmetry.space_group_name_H-M   'P 1'
#
loop_
_entity.id
_entity.type
_entity.pdbx_description
1 polymer ?
#
loop_
_entity_poly.entity_id
_entity_poly.type
_entity_poly.pdbx_seq_one_letter_code
_entity_poly.pdbx_strand_id
1 'polypeptide(L)'
;MGVTGTDVAKESADMILTDDHFASIVHAVEEGRAVYQNIKKFLTYIFNSNTPEAVPSAFFLFSKGFIPLPLTVMQILAVDLGTDMLPALGLGVEPPETDVMNRPPRRLTDRLLDKGLLIKSFLWYGTIESVLAMGGFFWAHYLRYGNFTFFVANGIPYREATTMTLGAIIFSQIGMVMNSRTSYQSIKTLSIFGNKLINFGIIMEILAFLVLVYVPLFHNLFNTASLGLSHWLYLIGCPFIMIGLDEVRKLFSSRKNRR
;
A
#
# COMPACT_ATOMS: atom_id res chain seq x y z
N MET A 1 31.40 -13.04 21.48
CA MET A 1 31.56 -12.26 22.71
C MET A 1 32.48 -11.09 22.43
N GLY A 2 32.01 -9.88 22.73
CA GLY A 2 32.73 -8.63 22.51
C GLY A 2 33.78 -8.37 23.59
N VAL A 3 33.54 -8.79 24.84
CA VAL A 3 34.48 -8.60 25.94
C VAL A 3 35.43 -9.78 26.05
N THR A 4 34.89 -10.99 26.23
CA THR A 4 35.68 -12.21 26.50
C THR A 4 36.18 -12.93 25.25
N GLY A 5 35.68 -12.56 24.06
CA GLY A 5 36.12 -13.18 22.80
C GLY A 5 37.54 -12.78 22.42
N THR A 6 38.26 -13.70 21.79
CA THR A 6 39.54 -13.38 21.14
C THR A 6 39.31 -12.53 19.90
N ASP A 7 40.31 -11.74 19.49
CA ASP A 7 40.17 -10.86 18.32
C ASP A 7 39.95 -11.66 17.02
N VAL A 8 40.62 -12.81 16.88
CA VAL A 8 40.39 -13.73 15.75
C VAL A 8 38.94 -14.20 15.68
N ALA A 9 38.30 -14.49 16.83
CA ALA A 9 36.91 -14.90 16.87
C ALA A 9 35.95 -13.74 16.57
N LYS A 10 36.30 -12.50 16.98
CA LYS A 10 35.52 -11.29 16.65
C LYS A 10 35.57 -10.97 15.17
N GLU A 11 36.77 -11.04 14.56
CA GLU A 11 36.96 -10.78 13.12
C GLU A 11 36.31 -11.85 12.23
N SER A 12 36.15 -13.07 12.73
CA SER A 12 35.54 -14.17 11.98
C SER A 12 34.01 -14.27 12.13
N ALA A 13 33.39 -13.44 12.97
CA ALA A 13 31.96 -13.54 13.30
C ALA A 13 31.09 -12.54 12.52
N ASP A 14 29.92 -12.98 12.08
CA ASP A 14 28.91 -12.11 11.44
C ASP A 14 28.16 -11.20 12.44
N MET A 15 28.17 -11.57 13.73
CA MET A 15 27.51 -10.84 14.81
C MET A 15 28.33 -10.95 16.10
N ILE A 16 28.52 -9.82 16.78
CA ILE A 16 29.26 -9.73 18.05
C ILE A 16 28.31 -9.25 19.15
N LEU A 17 28.24 -9.99 20.26
CA LEU A 17 27.54 -9.57 21.48
C LEU A 17 28.46 -8.63 22.26
N THR A 18 28.24 -7.32 22.17
CA THR A 18 29.13 -6.31 22.77
C THR A 18 29.16 -6.34 24.30
N ASP A 19 28.09 -6.84 24.91
CA ASP A 19 27.90 -6.90 26.37
C ASP A 19 28.04 -8.33 26.94
N ASP A 20 28.40 -9.30 26.11
CA ASP A 20 28.53 -10.72 26.47
C ASP A 20 27.27 -11.37 27.10
N HIS A 21 26.08 -10.76 26.93
CA HIS A 21 24.82 -11.36 27.39
C HIS A 21 24.20 -12.28 26.32
N PHE A 22 24.07 -13.56 26.63
CA PHE A 22 23.42 -14.54 25.75
C PHE A 22 21.93 -14.23 25.47
N ALA A 23 21.26 -13.50 26.36
CA ALA A 23 19.87 -13.07 26.16
C ALA A 23 19.70 -12.23 24.88
N SER A 24 20.73 -11.50 24.48
CA SER A 24 20.76 -10.71 23.24
C SER A 24 20.54 -11.57 21.98
N ILE A 25 20.87 -12.86 22.00
CA ILE A 25 20.57 -13.79 20.90
C ILE A 25 19.07 -14.01 20.77
N VAL A 26 18.34 -14.14 21.88
CA VAL A 26 16.88 -14.33 21.85
C VAL A 26 16.19 -13.10 21.26
N HIS A 27 16.60 -11.90 21.67
CA HIS A 27 16.11 -10.65 21.10
C HIS A 27 16.48 -10.50 19.62
N ALA A 28 17.71 -10.87 19.22
CA ALA A 28 18.10 -10.87 17.82
C ALA A 28 17.26 -11.82 16.95
N VAL A 29 16.88 -12.99 17.49
CA VAL A 29 15.97 -13.92 16.79
C VAL A 29 14.56 -13.34 16.68
N GLU A 30 14.05 -12.68 17.72
CA GLU A 30 12.76 -12.00 17.70
C GLU A 30 12.71 -10.90 16.64
N GLU A 31 13.70 -10.01 16.65
CA GLU A 31 13.85 -8.93 15.67
C GLU A 31 14.03 -9.46 14.24
N GLY A 32 14.87 -10.48 14.05
CA GLY A 32 15.07 -11.09 12.73
C GLY A 32 13.78 -11.69 12.16
N ARG A 33 12.94 -12.30 13.02
CA ARG A 33 11.62 -12.80 12.60
C ARG A 33 10.65 -11.67 12.31
N ALA A 34 10.67 -10.59 13.09
CA ALA A 34 9.85 -9.41 12.88
C ALA A 34 10.19 -8.72 11.55
N VAL A 35 11.47 -8.45 11.28
CA VAL A 35 11.96 -7.87 10.02
C VAL A 35 11.51 -8.70 8.82
N TYR A 36 11.61 -10.03 8.88
CA TYR A 36 11.13 -10.89 7.79
C TYR A 36 9.63 -10.72 7.53
N GLN A 37 8.80 -10.65 8.58
CA GLN A 37 7.36 -10.43 8.44
C GLN A 37 7.05 -9.03 7.91
N ASN A 38 7.76 -8.01 8.39
CA ASN A 38 7.63 -6.63 7.95
C ASN A 38 7.98 -6.45 6.48
N ILE A 39 9.03 -7.12 5.98
CA ILE A 39 9.36 -7.15 4.56
C ILE A 39 8.19 -7.74 3.76
N LYS A 40 7.50 -8.78 4.25
CA LYS A 40 6.32 -9.31 3.55
C LYS A 40 5.15 -8.33 3.55
N LYS A 41 4.94 -7.57 4.65
CA LYS A 41 3.92 -6.50 4.72
C LYS A 41 4.24 -5.38 3.73
N PHE A 42 5.48 -4.92 3.71
CA PHE A 42 6.02 -3.96 2.75
C PHE A 42 5.80 -4.42 1.30
N LEU A 43 6.22 -5.65 0.96
CA LEU A 43 6.05 -6.19 -0.39
C LEU A 43 4.56 -6.32 -0.77
N THR A 44 3.69 -6.69 0.18
CA THR A 44 2.25 -6.76 -0.09
C THR A 44 1.67 -5.39 -0.43
N TYR A 45 2.14 -4.35 0.26
CA TYR A 45 1.71 -2.96 0.03
C TYR A 45 2.21 -2.42 -1.33
N ILE A 46 3.49 -2.61 -1.65
CA ILE A 46 4.08 -2.14 -2.92
C ILE A 46 3.53 -2.91 -4.13
N PHE A 47 3.40 -4.24 -4.05
CA PHE A 47 2.88 -4.99 -5.20
C PHE A 47 1.39 -4.78 -5.45
N ASN A 48 0.66 -4.28 -4.45
CA ASN A 48 -0.76 -4.02 -4.60
C ASN A 48 -1.03 -2.87 -5.58
N SER A 49 -0.34 -1.73 -5.43
CA SER A 49 -0.55 -0.52 -6.26
C SER A 49 -0.24 -0.74 -7.74
N ASN A 50 0.62 -1.72 -8.07
CA ASN A 50 0.93 -2.03 -9.47
C ASN A 50 -0.31 -2.43 -10.29
N THR A 51 -1.30 -3.12 -9.69
CA THR A 51 -2.51 -3.54 -10.42
C THR A 51 -3.39 -2.35 -10.83
N PRO A 52 -3.84 -1.46 -9.92
CA PRO A 52 -4.64 -0.29 -10.26
C PRO A 52 -3.90 0.76 -11.09
N GLU A 53 -2.58 0.67 -11.24
CA GLU A 53 -1.82 1.46 -12.20
C GLU A 53 -1.79 0.84 -13.61
N ALA A 54 -1.70 -0.49 -13.68
CA ALA A 54 -1.72 -1.23 -14.94
C ALA A 54 -3.13 -1.29 -15.57
N VAL A 55 -4.18 -1.43 -14.76
CA VAL A 55 -5.56 -1.59 -15.22
C VAL A 55 -6.05 -0.39 -16.06
N PRO A 56 -5.84 0.88 -15.69
CA PRO A 56 -6.12 2.04 -16.54
C PRO A 56 -5.56 1.93 -17.95
N SER A 57 -4.29 1.55 -18.07
CA SER A 57 -3.63 1.36 -19.36
C SER A 57 -4.23 0.18 -20.15
N ALA A 58 -4.61 -0.89 -19.45
CA ALA A 58 -5.32 -2.01 -20.06
C ALA A 58 -6.71 -1.60 -20.59
N PHE A 59 -7.48 -0.80 -19.85
CA PHE A 59 -8.77 -0.27 -20.32
C PHE A 59 -8.62 0.60 -21.57
N PHE A 60 -7.61 1.46 -21.61
CA PHE A 60 -7.28 2.24 -22.81
C PHE A 60 -6.99 1.31 -24.01
N LEU A 61 -6.10 0.33 -23.83
CA LEU A 61 -5.71 -0.60 -24.90
C LEU A 61 -6.87 -1.46 -25.40
N PHE A 62 -7.60 -2.13 -24.50
CA PHE A 62 -8.66 -3.05 -24.87
C PHE A 62 -9.93 -2.37 -25.37
N SER A 63 -10.17 -1.11 -24.98
CA SER A 63 -11.22 -0.27 -25.56
C SER A 63 -10.84 0.30 -26.93
N LYS A 64 -9.64 0.00 -27.44
CA LYS A 64 -9.09 0.57 -28.69
C LYS A 64 -9.08 2.11 -28.68
N GLY A 65 -8.82 2.69 -27.51
CA GLY A 65 -8.80 4.14 -27.32
C GLY A 65 -10.16 4.81 -27.17
N PHE A 66 -11.26 4.04 -27.11
CA PHE A 66 -12.59 4.60 -26.78
C PHE A 66 -12.61 5.20 -25.38
N ILE A 67 -11.99 4.52 -24.41
CA ILE A 67 -11.73 5.07 -23.08
C ILE A 67 -10.35 5.72 -23.13
N PRO A 68 -10.22 7.04 -22.92
CA PRO A 68 -8.93 7.72 -22.92
C PRO A 68 -8.15 7.32 -21.68
N LEU A 69 -6.83 7.51 -21.72
CA LEU A 69 -5.90 7.00 -20.71
C LEU A 69 -6.29 7.48 -19.29
N PRO A 70 -6.83 6.61 -18.41
CA PRO A 70 -7.39 7.06 -17.13
C PRO A 70 -6.33 7.46 -16.10
N LEU A 71 -5.08 7.02 -16.29
CA LEU A 71 -3.94 7.32 -15.42
C LEU A 71 -2.70 7.53 -16.29
N THR A 72 -2.03 8.67 -16.12
CA THR A 72 -0.83 9.01 -16.90
C THR A 72 0.45 8.49 -16.26
N VAL A 73 1.52 8.38 -17.04
CA VAL A 73 2.85 7.95 -16.54
C VAL A 73 3.36 8.86 -15.42
N MET A 74 3.17 10.17 -15.53
CA MET A 74 3.57 11.11 -14.48
C MET A 74 2.80 10.86 -13.18
N GLN A 75 1.52 10.49 -13.26
CA GLN A 75 0.70 10.17 -12.09
C GLN A 75 1.13 8.85 -11.44
N ILE A 76 1.50 7.84 -12.23
CA ILE A 76 2.10 6.59 -11.73
C ILE A 76 3.39 6.90 -10.95
N LEU A 77 4.30 7.70 -11.54
CA LEU A 77 5.54 8.10 -10.85
C LEU A 77 5.29 8.89 -9.58
N ALA A 78 4.22 9.69 -9.52
CA ALA A 78 3.84 10.42 -8.30
C ALA A 78 3.41 9.49 -7.17
N VAL A 79 2.81 8.33 -7.49
CA VAL A 79 2.44 7.31 -6.51
C VAL A 79 3.71 6.58 -6.03
N ASP A 80 4.41 5.92 -6.95
CA ASP A 80 5.56 5.06 -6.66
C ASP A 80 6.73 5.77 -5.98
N LEU A 81 7.07 6.97 -6.47
CA LEU A 81 8.24 7.74 -6.03
C LEU A 81 7.87 8.89 -5.09
N GLY A 82 6.59 9.06 -4.78
CA GLY A 82 6.10 10.17 -3.99
C GLY A 82 5.34 9.68 -2.76
N THR A 83 4.08 9.27 -2.96
CA THR A 83 3.16 8.99 -1.87
C THR A 83 3.50 7.69 -1.12
N ASP A 84 3.87 6.64 -1.84
CA ASP A 84 3.93 5.29 -1.27
C ASP A 84 5.20 5.01 -0.46
N MET A 85 6.27 5.80 -0.66
CA MET A 85 7.57 5.56 -0.03
C MET A 85 7.50 5.59 1.50
N LEU A 86 6.89 6.62 2.09
CA LEU A 86 6.86 6.79 3.55
C LEU A 86 5.97 5.76 4.25
N PRO A 87 4.72 5.51 3.82
CA PRO A 87 3.90 4.43 4.38
C PRO A 87 4.57 3.06 4.27
N ALA A 88 5.22 2.77 3.13
CA ALA A 88 5.91 1.50 2.92
C ALA A 88 7.09 1.33 3.89
N LEU A 89 7.95 2.35 4.03
CA LEU A 89 9.02 2.35 5.04
C LEU A 89 8.47 2.16 6.46
N GLY A 90 7.32 2.76 6.75
CA GLY A 90 6.54 2.55 7.97
C GLY A 90 6.26 1.09 8.28
N LEU A 91 5.84 0.30 7.27
CA LEU A 91 5.59 -1.13 7.42
C LEU A 91 6.87 -1.95 7.68
N GLY A 92 8.03 -1.45 7.25
CA GLY A 92 9.33 -2.09 7.46
C GLY A 92 9.77 -2.10 8.93
N VAL A 93 9.34 -1.11 9.71
CA VAL A 93 9.77 -0.87 11.11
C VAL A 93 8.68 -1.20 12.14
N GLU A 94 7.72 -2.03 11.75
CA GLU A 94 6.58 -2.34 12.62
C GLU A 94 7.00 -3.30 13.76
N PRO A 95 6.47 -3.14 14.99
CA PRO A 95 6.94 -3.95 16.11
C PRO A 95 6.60 -5.43 15.90
N PRO A 96 7.36 -6.34 16.55
CA PRO A 96 7.11 -7.77 16.46
C PRO A 96 5.68 -8.15 16.85
N GLU A 97 5.05 -9.07 16.09
CA GLU A 97 3.74 -9.62 16.46
C GLU A 97 3.85 -10.44 17.77
N THR A 98 2.85 -10.38 18.65
CA THR A 98 2.91 -10.98 20.00
C THR A 98 3.15 -12.49 20.02
N ASP A 99 2.89 -13.20 18.93
CA ASP A 99 3.08 -14.64 18.80
C ASP A 99 4.32 -15.01 17.96
N VAL A 100 5.17 -14.04 17.58
CA VAL A 100 6.34 -14.27 16.70
C VAL A 100 7.32 -15.31 17.26
N MET A 101 7.52 -15.33 18.58
CA MET A 101 8.41 -16.28 19.27
C MET A 101 7.75 -17.64 19.53
N ASN A 102 6.41 -17.70 19.52
CA ASN A 102 5.65 -18.94 19.70
C ASN A 102 5.52 -19.76 18.42
N ARG A 103 5.84 -19.17 17.25
CA ARG A 103 5.83 -19.85 15.96
C ARG A 103 7.13 -20.65 15.76
N PRO A 104 7.09 -21.82 15.10
CA PRO A 104 8.31 -22.55 14.75
C PRO A 104 9.16 -21.75 13.75
N PRO A 105 10.48 -21.99 13.68
CA PRO A 105 11.32 -21.40 12.64
C PRO A 105 10.79 -21.68 11.24
N ARG A 106 10.90 -20.70 10.34
CA ARG A 106 10.52 -20.85 8.93
C ARG A 106 11.36 -21.93 8.25
N ARG A 107 10.85 -22.51 7.17
CA ARG A 107 11.63 -23.45 6.35
C ARG A 107 12.61 -22.67 5.48
N LEU A 108 13.76 -23.26 5.18
CA LEU A 108 14.76 -22.66 4.29
C LEU A 108 14.23 -22.46 2.86
N THR A 109 13.26 -23.27 2.46
CA THR A 109 12.57 -23.18 1.16
C THR A 109 11.53 -22.06 1.09
N ASP A 110 11.16 -21.45 2.23
CA ASP A 110 10.14 -20.41 2.27
C ASP A 110 10.68 -19.13 1.63
N ARG A 111 9.99 -18.66 0.59
CA ARG A 111 10.35 -17.45 -0.14
C ARG A 111 9.66 -16.23 0.47
N LEU A 112 10.33 -15.08 0.38
CA LEU A 112 9.71 -13.79 0.72
C LEU A 112 8.52 -13.51 -0.19
N LEU A 113 8.70 -13.66 -1.50
CA LEU A 113 7.64 -13.62 -2.50
C LEU A 113 7.08 -15.04 -2.72
N ASP A 114 6.10 -15.40 -1.91
CA ASP A 114 5.34 -16.63 -2.13
C ASP A 114 4.08 -16.39 -2.96
N LYS A 115 3.50 -17.48 -3.48
CA LYS A 115 2.29 -17.42 -4.32
C LYS A 115 1.10 -16.81 -3.57
N GLY A 116 0.98 -17.04 -2.26
CA GLY A 116 -0.08 -16.48 -1.44
C GLY A 116 0.04 -14.96 -1.33
N LEU A 117 1.25 -14.42 -1.14
CA LEU A 117 1.51 -12.99 -1.17
C LEU A 117 1.16 -12.38 -2.52
N LEU A 118 1.60 -12.99 -3.63
CA LEU A 118 1.31 -12.49 -4.98
C LEU A 118 -0.19 -12.50 -5.30
N ILE A 119 -0.89 -13.60 -5.00
CA ILE A 119 -2.35 -13.69 -5.18
C ILE A 119 -3.06 -12.64 -4.32
N LYS A 120 -2.65 -12.49 -3.06
CA LYS A 120 -3.26 -11.50 -2.16
C LYS A 120 -3.06 -10.07 -2.66
N SER A 121 -1.84 -9.74 -3.10
CA SER A 121 -1.48 -8.38 -3.53
C SER A 121 -2.11 -8.05 -4.88
N PHE A 122 -1.85 -8.86 -5.92
CA PHE A 122 -2.31 -8.56 -7.28
C PHE A 122 -3.80 -8.82 -7.48
N LEU A 123 -4.33 -9.95 -6.98
CA LEU A 123 -5.70 -10.37 -7.28
C LEU A 123 -6.70 -9.89 -6.23
N TRP A 124 -6.39 -9.93 -4.95
CA TRP A 124 -7.37 -9.49 -3.94
C TRP A 124 -7.36 -7.97 -3.80
N TYR A 125 -6.28 -7.39 -3.28
CA TYR A 125 -6.22 -5.94 -3.07
C TYR A 125 -6.18 -5.19 -4.41
N GLY A 126 -5.36 -5.65 -5.34
CA GLY A 126 -5.15 -4.97 -6.60
C GLY A 126 -6.43 -4.85 -7.44
N THR A 127 -7.32 -5.85 -7.40
CA THR A 127 -8.61 -5.76 -8.12
C THR A 127 -9.59 -4.83 -7.43
N ILE A 128 -9.67 -4.84 -6.10
CA ILE A 128 -10.52 -3.91 -5.34
C ILE A 128 -10.09 -2.47 -5.64
N GLU A 129 -8.80 -2.20 -5.54
CA GLU A 129 -8.27 -0.88 -5.80
C GLU A 129 -8.44 -0.46 -7.26
N SER A 130 -8.28 -1.39 -8.21
CA SER A 130 -8.54 -1.11 -9.63
C SER A 130 -10.00 -0.74 -9.89
N VAL A 131 -10.94 -1.39 -9.19
CA VAL A 131 -12.37 -1.06 -9.28
C VAL A 131 -12.65 0.31 -8.69
N LEU A 132 -12.01 0.67 -7.58
CA LEU A 132 -12.14 2.01 -6.99
C LEU A 132 -11.50 3.09 -7.87
N ALA A 133 -10.33 2.83 -8.45
CA ALA A 133 -9.62 3.75 -9.34
C ALA A 133 -10.42 4.02 -10.62
N MET A 134 -10.81 2.96 -11.34
CA MET A 134 -11.63 3.09 -12.55
C MET A 134 -13.04 3.60 -12.22
N GLY A 135 -13.59 3.22 -11.07
CA GLY A 135 -14.85 3.76 -10.56
C GLY A 135 -14.81 5.26 -10.38
N GLY A 136 -13.71 5.79 -9.80
CA GLY A 136 -13.47 7.23 -9.69
C GLY A 136 -13.42 7.93 -11.04
N PHE A 137 -12.72 7.35 -12.01
CA PHE A 137 -12.64 7.87 -13.39
C PHE A 137 -14.04 7.98 -14.03
N PHE A 138 -14.79 6.88 -14.04
CA PHE A 138 -16.13 6.85 -14.64
C PHE A 138 -17.11 7.74 -13.88
N TRP A 139 -16.99 7.83 -12.55
CA TRP A 139 -17.82 8.69 -11.73
C TRP A 139 -17.62 10.17 -12.06
N ALA A 140 -16.36 10.63 -12.14
CA ALA A 140 -16.07 12.02 -12.52
C ALA A 140 -16.61 12.35 -13.93
N HIS A 141 -16.43 11.42 -14.87
CA HIS A 141 -16.97 11.58 -16.22
C HIS A 141 -18.51 11.68 -16.21
N TYR A 142 -19.17 10.78 -15.49
CA TYR A 142 -20.62 10.74 -15.38
C TYR A 142 -21.19 12.02 -14.75
N LEU A 143 -20.55 12.56 -13.72
CA LEU A 143 -20.99 13.82 -13.09
C LEU A 143 -20.98 15.01 -14.06
N ARG A 144 -20.10 15.00 -15.07
CA ARG A 144 -19.99 16.09 -16.04
C ARG A 144 -20.92 15.93 -17.24
N TYR A 145 -21.06 14.71 -17.76
CA TYR A 145 -21.74 14.45 -19.03
C TYR A 145 -23.03 13.62 -18.91
N GLY A 146 -23.26 12.97 -17.77
CA GLY A 146 -24.48 12.19 -17.48
C GLY A 146 -24.64 10.90 -18.29
N ASN A 147 -23.64 10.53 -19.10
CA ASN A 147 -23.67 9.33 -19.95
C ASN A 147 -22.24 8.81 -20.21
N PHE A 148 -22.15 7.64 -20.84
CA PHE A 148 -20.89 7.00 -21.24
C PHE A 148 -20.81 6.78 -22.76
N THR A 149 -21.56 7.55 -23.55
CA THR A 149 -21.62 7.33 -25.01
C THR A 149 -20.38 7.85 -25.73
N PHE A 150 -19.71 8.84 -25.14
CA PHE A 150 -18.43 9.36 -25.60
C PHE A 150 -17.52 9.61 -24.41
N PHE A 151 -16.21 9.61 -24.66
CA PHE A 151 -15.22 10.05 -23.69
C PHE A 151 -14.37 11.17 -24.26
N VAL A 152 -13.98 12.09 -23.39
CA VAL A 152 -13.13 13.22 -23.77
C VAL A 152 -11.71 12.93 -23.34
N ALA A 153 -10.76 13.01 -24.28
CA ALA A 153 -9.35 12.70 -24.05
C ALA A 153 -8.48 13.92 -23.70
N ASN A 154 -9.06 15.13 -23.63
CA ASN A 154 -8.34 16.38 -23.43
C ASN A 154 -9.16 17.41 -22.63
N GLY A 155 -8.48 18.43 -22.12
CA GLY A 155 -9.12 19.54 -21.39
C GLY A 155 -9.42 19.24 -19.93
N ILE A 156 -10.08 20.19 -19.27
CA ILE A 156 -10.34 20.15 -17.82
C ILE A 156 -11.13 18.91 -17.39
N PRO A 157 -12.23 18.51 -18.05
CA PRO A 157 -13.00 17.33 -17.62
C PRO A 157 -12.22 16.02 -17.68
N TYR A 158 -11.31 15.89 -18.65
CA TYR A 158 -10.41 14.74 -18.72
C TYR A 158 -9.40 14.75 -17.57
N ARG A 159 -8.79 15.90 -17.29
CA ARG A 159 -7.86 16.07 -16.16
C ARG A 159 -8.55 15.81 -14.81
N GLU A 160 -9.80 16.21 -14.65
CA GLU A 160 -10.59 15.91 -13.44
C GLU A 160 -10.78 14.39 -13.27
N ALA A 161 -11.11 13.69 -14.35
CA ALA A 161 -11.29 12.23 -14.33
C ALA A 161 -9.97 11.49 -14.05
N THR A 162 -8.84 11.89 -14.65
CA THR A 162 -7.54 11.27 -14.34
C THR A 162 -7.07 11.59 -12.93
N THR A 163 -7.37 12.79 -12.42
CA THR A 163 -7.09 13.16 -11.02
C THR A 163 -7.91 12.31 -10.06
N MET A 164 -9.16 11.97 -10.42
CA MET A 164 -9.98 11.06 -9.63
C MET A 164 -9.41 9.65 -9.60
N THR A 165 -8.86 9.14 -10.71
CA THR A 165 -8.14 7.86 -10.73
C THR A 165 -6.94 7.89 -9.79
N LEU A 166 -6.08 8.91 -9.92
CA LEU A 166 -4.91 9.12 -9.06
C LEU A 166 -5.30 9.18 -7.58
N GLY A 167 -6.29 10.01 -7.26
CA GLY A 167 -6.78 10.16 -5.89
C GLY A 167 -7.36 8.87 -5.33
N ALA A 168 -8.10 8.10 -6.13
CA ALA A 168 -8.68 6.85 -5.68
C ALA A 168 -7.61 5.80 -5.38
N ILE A 169 -6.49 5.78 -6.10
CA ILE A 169 -5.32 4.93 -5.80
C ILE A 169 -4.72 5.34 -4.45
N ILE A 170 -4.29 6.61 -4.33
CA ILE A 170 -3.71 7.17 -3.10
C ILE A 170 -4.60 6.90 -1.88
N PHE A 171 -5.89 7.24 -1.96
CA PHE A 171 -6.81 7.04 -0.83
C PHE A 171 -7.06 5.55 -0.53
N SER A 172 -7.05 4.67 -1.54
CA SER A 172 -7.14 3.24 -1.30
C SER A 172 -5.87 2.70 -0.64
N GLN A 173 -4.70 3.22 -0.98
CA GLN A 173 -3.42 2.89 -0.35
C GLN A 173 -3.39 3.26 1.14
N ILE A 174 -4.03 4.36 1.55
CA ILE A 174 -4.24 4.68 2.98
C ILE A 174 -4.99 3.55 3.71
N GLY A 175 -6.05 3.01 3.10
CA GLY A 175 -6.76 1.85 3.66
C GLY A 175 -5.89 0.58 3.66
N MET A 176 -5.11 0.40 2.59
CA MET A 176 -4.25 -0.76 2.40
C MET A 176 -3.07 -0.80 3.38
N VAL A 177 -2.40 0.32 3.66
CA VAL A 177 -1.30 0.35 4.62
C VAL A 177 -1.81 -0.08 5.99
N MET A 178 -3.01 0.38 6.38
CA MET A 178 -3.65 0.00 7.64
C MET A 178 -3.99 -1.50 7.69
N ASN A 179 -4.53 -2.05 6.60
CA ASN A 179 -4.77 -3.49 6.47
C ASN A 179 -3.50 -4.33 6.53
N SER A 180 -2.41 -3.82 5.98
CA SER A 180 -1.12 -4.51 5.85
C SER A 180 -0.33 -4.57 7.17
N ARG A 181 -0.69 -3.76 8.16
CA ARG A 181 -0.07 -3.81 9.51
C ARG A 181 -0.27 -5.16 10.19
N THR A 182 -1.36 -5.88 9.89
CA THR A 182 -1.62 -7.23 10.38
C THR A 182 -1.86 -8.24 9.27
N SER A 183 -1.22 -9.40 9.41
CA SER A 183 -1.44 -10.52 8.47
C SER A 183 -2.76 -11.25 8.74
N TYR A 184 -3.09 -11.48 10.02
CA TYR A 184 -4.21 -12.34 10.44
C TYR A 184 -5.12 -11.74 11.50
N GLN A 185 -4.64 -10.79 12.30
CA GLN A 185 -5.42 -10.13 13.34
C GLN A 185 -6.28 -9.01 12.75
N SER A 186 -7.44 -8.76 13.37
CA SER A 186 -8.28 -7.62 13.04
C SER A 186 -7.56 -6.32 13.39
N ILE A 187 -7.77 -5.27 12.60
CA ILE A 187 -7.26 -3.93 12.90
C ILE A 187 -7.77 -3.42 14.26
N LYS A 188 -8.93 -3.91 14.72
CA LYS A 188 -9.51 -3.53 16.02
C LYS A 188 -8.63 -3.94 17.20
N THR A 189 -7.76 -4.93 17.05
CA THR A 189 -6.82 -5.34 18.11
C THR A 189 -5.55 -4.51 18.11
N LEU A 190 -5.33 -3.68 17.09
CA LEU A 190 -4.19 -2.78 16.99
C LEU A 190 -4.53 -1.37 17.45
N SER A 191 -3.51 -0.69 17.96
CA SER A 191 -3.55 0.77 18.04
C SER A 191 -3.42 1.34 16.63
N ILE A 192 -4.53 1.91 16.13
CA ILE A 192 -4.61 2.62 14.84
C ILE A 192 -3.48 3.64 14.72
N PHE A 193 -3.10 4.31 15.82
CA PHE A 193 -2.04 5.32 15.83
C PHE A 193 -0.70 4.84 16.40
N GLY A 194 -0.51 3.52 16.56
CA GLY A 194 0.71 2.97 17.18
C GLY A 194 2.00 3.24 16.38
N ASN A 195 1.95 3.16 15.05
CA ASN A 195 3.11 3.44 14.21
C ASN A 195 3.13 4.90 13.75
N LYS A 196 4.00 5.69 14.36
CA LYS A 196 4.16 7.12 14.04
C LYS A 196 4.65 7.36 12.62
N LEU A 197 5.47 6.46 12.05
CA LEU A 197 6.00 6.61 10.70
C LEU A 197 4.90 6.39 9.66
N ILE A 198 4.02 5.40 9.84
CA ILE A 198 2.84 5.20 8.98
C ILE A 198 1.89 6.40 9.09
N ASN A 199 1.59 6.89 10.30
CA ASN A 199 0.71 8.05 10.48
C ASN A 199 1.29 9.30 9.79
N PHE A 200 2.59 9.53 9.93
CA PHE A 200 3.28 10.62 9.26
C PHE A 200 3.27 10.44 7.74
N GLY A 201 3.46 9.21 7.25
CA GLY A 201 3.34 8.86 5.84
C GLY A 201 1.97 9.20 5.27
N ILE A 202 0.88 8.80 5.95
CA ILE A 202 -0.50 9.11 5.53
C ILE A 202 -0.75 10.63 5.48
N ILE A 203 -0.25 11.39 6.46
CA ILE A 203 -0.37 12.86 6.45
C ILE A 203 0.37 13.45 5.25
N MET A 204 1.60 13.00 5.02
CA MET A 204 2.42 13.46 3.89
C MET A 204 1.79 13.11 2.54
N GLU A 205 1.20 11.93 2.42
CA GLU A 205 0.47 11.46 1.25
C GLU A 205 -0.75 12.37 0.94
N ILE A 206 -1.57 12.67 1.94
CA ILE A 206 -2.71 13.58 1.79
C ILE A 206 -2.23 14.98 1.39
N LEU A 207 -1.17 15.49 2.03
CA LEU A 207 -0.60 16.79 1.69
C LEU A 207 -0.03 16.83 0.27
N ALA A 208 0.70 15.79 -0.14
CA ALA A 208 1.22 15.66 -1.50
C ALA A 208 0.08 15.64 -2.52
N PHE A 209 -0.98 14.89 -2.26
CA PHE A 209 -2.17 14.88 -3.13
C PHE A 209 -2.83 16.27 -3.21
N LEU A 210 -3.01 16.98 -2.09
CA LEU A 210 -3.54 18.34 -2.08
C LEU A 210 -2.68 19.30 -2.91
N VAL A 211 -1.35 19.17 -2.82
CA VAL A 211 -0.42 19.96 -3.64
C VAL A 211 -0.60 19.64 -5.13
N LEU A 212 -0.69 18.37 -5.52
CA LEU A 212 -0.93 17.96 -6.90
C LEU A 212 -2.27 18.45 -7.45
N VAL A 213 -3.31 18.54 -6.61
CA VAL A 213 -4.68 18.90 -7.02
C VAL A 213 -4.91 20.42 -7.03
N TYR A 214 -4.24 21.20 -6.18
CA TYR A 214 -4.57 22.62 -6.01
C TYR A 214 -3.47 23.60 -6.41
N VAL A 215 -2.23 23.16 -6.62
CA VAL A 215 -1.14 24.05 -7.06
C VAL A 215 -1.05 24.06 -8.60
N PRO A 216 -1.22 25.21 -9.27
CA PRO A 216 -1.29 25.29 -10.74
C PRO A 216 -0.05 24.77 -11.47
N LEU A 217 1.13 24.83 -10.84
CA LEU A 217 2.37 24.28 -11.40
C LEU A 217 2.23 22.78 -11.71
N PHE A 218 1.57 22.03 -10.83
CA PHE A 218 1.44 20.58 -10.95
C PHE A 218 0.30 20.16 -11.88
N HIS A 219 -0.70 21.01 -12.14
CA HIS A 219 -1.78 20.73 -13.11
C HIS A 219 -1.25 20.43 -14.51
N ASN A 220 -0.22 21.17 -14.93
CA ASN A 220 0.37 20.99 -16.25
C ASN A 220 1.37 19.85 -16.29
N LEU A 221 2.09 19.61 -15.20
CA LEU A 221 3.12 18.56 -15.13
C LEU A 221 2.54 17.16 -14.94
N PHE A 222 1.52 17.03 -14.09
CA PHE A 222 0.89 15.75 -13.72
C PHE A 222 -0.50 15.56 -14.34
N ASN A 223 -0.90 16.47 -15.23
CA ASN A 223 -2.20 16.45 -15.91
C ASN A 223 -3.38 16.37 -14.91
N THR A 224 -3.26 17.08 -13.79
CA THR A 224 -4.27 17.13 -12.72
C THR A 224 -5.21 18.33 -12.86
N ALA A 225 -6.34 18.28 -12.17
CA ALA A 225 -7.31 19.38 -12.08
C ALA A 225 -7.93 19.44 -10.67
N SER A 226 -8.49 20.60 -10.35
CA SER A 226 -9.17 20.83 -9.07
C SER A 226 -10.40 19.94 -8.91
N LEU A 227 -10.57 19.36 -7.72
CA LEU A 227 -11.70 18.50 -7.40
C LEU A 227 -12.79 19.25 -6.60
N GLY A 228 -14.05 19.04 -6.98
CA GLY A 228 -15.22 19.50 -6.25
C GLY A 228 -15.60 18.58 -5.08
N LEU A 229 -16.64 18.95 -4.33
CA LEU A 229 -17.03 18.25 -3.10
C LEU A 229 -17.49 16.80 -3.34
N SER A 230 -18.21 16.54 -4.43
CA SER A 230 -18.69 15.19 -4.79
C SER A 230 -17.55 14.21 -5.06
N HIS A 231 -16.45 14.70 -5.62
CA HIS A 231 -15.22 13.94 -5.85
C HIS A 231 -14.58 13.56 -4.51
N TRP A 232 -14.45 14.51 -3.59
CA TRP A 232 -13.91 14.27 -2.25
C TRP A 232 -14.70 13.24 -1.45
N LEU A 233 -16.03 13.25 -1.54
CA LEU A 233 -16.86 12.23 -0.87
C LEU A 233 -16.55 10.81 -1.35
N TYR A 234 -16.29 10.64 -2.65
CA TYR A 234 -15.85 9.35 -3.20
C TYR A 234 -14.48 8.95 -2.65
N LEU A 235 -13.50 9.87 -2.72
CA LEU A 235 -12.12 9.61 -2.27
C LEU A 235 -12.05 9.25 -0.78
N ILE A 236 -12.78 9.99 0.08
CA ILE A 236 -12.84 9.72 1.51
C ILE A 236 -13.47 8.36 1.79
N GLY A 237 -14.34 7.85 0.92
CA GLY A 237 -14.94 6.52 1.02
C GLY A 237 -13.97 5.36 0.73
N CYS A 238 -12.99 5.56 -0.17
CA CYS A 238 -12.07 4.51 -0.62
C CYS A 238 -11.31 3.78 0.51
N PRO A 239 -10.67 4.47 1.48
CA PRO A 239 -9.95 3.82 2.57
C PRO A 239 -10.87 2.92 3.40
N PHE A 240 -12.11 3.36 3.68
CA PHE A 240 -13.06 2.59 4.48
C PHE A 240 -13.54 1.33 3.75
N ILE A 241 -13.73 1.40 2.43
CA ILE A 241 -14.07 0.23 1.61
C ILE A 241 -12.93 -0.78 1.66
N MET A 242 -11.69 -0.33 1.47
CA MET A 242 -10.51 -1.20 1.56
C MET A 242 -10.38 -1.88 2.93
N ILE A 243 -10.53 -1.11 4.01
CA ILE A 243 -10.48 -1.65 5.38
C ILE A 243 -11.62 -2.65 5.62
N GLY A 244 -12.85 -2.29 5.23
CA GLY A 244 -14.02 -3.14 5.43
C GLY A 244 -13.91 -4.49 4.72
N LEU A 245 -13.46 -4.51 3.47
CA LEU A 245 -13.33 -5.74 2.68
C LEU A 245 -12.22 -6.67 3.22
N ASP A 246 -11.10 -6.13 3.71
CA ASP A 246 -10.06 -6.96 4.32
C ASP A 246 -10.48 -7.51 5.68
N GLU A 247 -11.21 -6.75 6.50
CA GLU A 247 -11.75 -7.26 7.76
C GLU A 247 -12.72 -8.42 7.53
N VAL A 248 -13.57 -8.33 6.50
CA VAL A 248 -14.44 -9.44 6.09
C VAL A 248 -13.62 -10.66 5.69
N ARG A 249 -12.56 -10.49 4.89
CA ARG A 249 -11.63 -11.58 4.51
C ARG A 249 -10.96 -12.21 5.74
N LYS A 250 -10.43 -11.39 6.65
CA LYS A 250 -9.78 -11.83 7.90
C LYS A 250 -10.76 -12.60 8.79
N LEU A 251 -12.02 -12.19 8.86
CA LEU A 251 -13.07 -12.88 9.62
C LEU A 251 -13.39 -14.27 9.05
N PHE A 252 -13.43 -14.44 7.73
CA PHE A 252 -13.58 -15.76 7.12
C PHE A 252 -12.34 -16.65 7.30
N SER A 253 -11.14 -16.07 7.23
CA SER A 253 -9.88 -16.83 7.42
C SER A 253 -9.71 -17.31 8.85
N SER A 254 -10.07 -16.50 9.85
CA SER A 254 -9.94 -16.85 11.27
C SER A 254 -10.90 -17.97 11.68
N ARG A 255 -12.09 -18.04 11.06
CA ARG A 255 -13.03 -19.16 11.22
C ARG A 255 -12.51 -20.46 10.62
N LYS A 256 -11.74 -20.40 9.53
CA LYS A 256 -11.17 -21.58 8.87
C LYS A 256 -9.97 -22.16 9.62
N ASN A 257 -9.15 -21.33 10.26
CA ASN A 257 -8.03 -21.78 11.10
C ASN A 257 -8.45 -22.29 12.50
N ARG A 258 -9.72 -22.11 12.89
CA ARG A 258 -10.29 -22.66 14.13
C ARG A 258 -11.01 -24.00 13.92
N ARG A 259 -11.13 -24.48 12.68
CA ARG A 259 -11.65 -25.81 12.32
C ARG A 259 -10.49 -26.69 11.91
#